data_AF-A0A535KX50-F1
#
_entry.id   AF-A0A535KX50-F1
#
_cell.length_a   1.000
_cell.length_b   1.000
_cell.length_c   1.000
_cell.angle_alpha   90.00
_cell.angle_beta   90.00
_cell.angle_gamma   90.00
#
_symmetry.space_group_name_H-M   'P 1'
#
loop_
_entity.id
_entity.type
_entity.pdbx_description
1 polymer ?
#
loop_
_entity_poly.entity_id
_entity_poly.type
_entity_poly.pdbx_seq_one_letter_code
_entity_poly.pdbx_strand_id
1 'polypeptide(L)'
;MRCPNCQTINPPTAKFCLECGRRFGVCPNCGTVNVPTAKYCIECGTALLPKETDEHTQQLLPQANGHTHPLPAIMSQPPEERRVVTVMFADITGSTPLADHLDPEDMRAILSGYFNLMTEQIRKHGGTVEKYIGDAVMAVFGVPFAHEDDPDRAIRAAIDMQAALARFNEQRLAQDPEVTRLQMRIGINTGEVAATSNAQDNRGDFLITGDAVNVAARLQSVATPDTILVGERTYLSTRNVFDFRALAPLRLKGKTDPITAWVVIGQQNNTSTIAQHPRGLDGLEARLVGRTLELALMHATYARVQAEQRPHLITLLGVPGIGKSRLVREFLQSEEETSKCTTCEDRLVAPRILQGRCPPYGEGVTY
;
A
#
# COMPACT_ATOMS: atom_id res chain seq x y z
N MET A 1 -0.65 -17.18 59.19
CA MET A 1 -1.14 -15.88 58.66
C MET A 1 -1.99 -15.17 59.72
N ARG A 2 -1.80 -13.87 59.96
CA ARG A 2 -2.65 -13.09 60.89
C ARG A 2 -3.91 -12.61 60.19
N CYS A 3 -5.08 -12.77 60.81
CA CYS A 3 -6.33 -12.26 60.26
C CYS A 3 -6.35 -10.72 60.34
N PRO A 4 -6.59 -9.99 59.25
CA PRO A 4 -6.63 -8.52 59.30
C PRO A 4 -7.86 -7.96 60.04
N ASN A 5 -8.86 -8.80 60.34
CA ASN A 5 -10.09 -8.40 61.00
C ASN A 5 -10.00 -8.51 62.54
N CYS A 6 -9.52 -9.64 63.06
CA CYS A 6 -9.47 -9.92 64.50
C CYS A 6 -8.06 -10.23 65.02
N GLN A 7 -7.04 -10.13 64.16
CA GLN A 7 -5.62 -10.38 64.45
C GLN A 7 -5.23 -11.80 64.88
N THR A 8 -6.19 -12.74 65.00
CA THR A 8 -5.92 -14.16 65.29
C THR A 8 -4.94 -14.77 64.29
N ILE A 9 -3.96 -15.52 64.80
CA ILE A 9 -2.99 -16.26 63.98
C ILE A 9 -3.65 -17.56 63.50
N ASN A 10 -3.76 -17.71 62.19
CA ASN A 10 -4.33 -18.87 61.52
C ASN A 10 -3.23 -19.69 60.82
N PRO A 11 -3.40 -21.02 60.67
CA PRO A 11 -2.46 -21.85 59.94
C PRO A 11 -2.39 -21.45 58.45
N PRO A 12 -1.26 -21.70 57.74
CA PRO A 12 -1.06 -21.25 56.36
C PRO A 12 -2.07 -21.79 55.34
N THR A 13 -2.69 -22.93 55.64
CA THR A 13 -3.68 -23.61 54.79
C THR A 13 -5.13 -23.21 55.07
N ALA A 14 -5.37 -22.32 56.04
CA ALA A 14 -6.71 -21.90 56.42
C ALA A 14 -7.39 -21.11 55.28
N LYS A 15 -8.60 -21.52 54.87
CA LYS A 15 -9.43 -20.79 53.87
C LYS A 15 -10.29 -19.69 54.48
N PHE A 16 -10.42 -19.68 55.81
CA PHE A 16 -11.13 -18.67 56.59
C PHE A 16 -10.46 -18.53 57.97
N CYS A 17 -10.71 -17.42 58.64
CA CYS A 17 -10.26 -17.20 60.00
C CYS A 17 -11.04 -18.10 60.98
N LEU A 18 -10.35 -18.89 61.79
CA LEU A 18 -10.93 -19.82 62.76
C LEU A 18 -11.76 -19.11 63.85
N GLU A 19 -11.41 -17.86 64.18
CA GLU A 19 -12.12 -17.08 65.20
C GLU A 19 -13.33 -16.29 64.65
N CYS A 20 -13.13 -15.43 63.65
CA CYS A 20 -14.18 -14.52 63.17
C CYS A 20 -14.86 -14.97 61.86
N GLY A 21 -14.53 -16.15 61.33
CA GLY A 21 -15.14 -16.74 60.12
C GLY A 21 -14.84 -16.05 58.79
N ARG A 22 -14.02 -14.99 58.76
CA ARG A 22 -13.75 -14.21 57.54
C ARG A 22 -12.91 -15.00 56.55
N ARG A 23 -13.37 -15.11 55.30
CA ARG A 23 -12.67 -15.83 54.21
C ARG A 23 -11.41 -15.11 53.76
N PHE A 24 -10.36 -15.89 53.46
CA PHE A 24 -9.17 -15.39 52.77
C PHE A 24 -9.37 -15.53 51.25
N GLY A 25 -8.88 -14.58 50.47
CA GLY A 25 -9.02 -14.59 49.00
C GLY A 25 -8.00 -15.53 48.38
N VAL A 26 -8.44 -16.46 47.53
CA VAL A 26 -7.53 -17.35 46.78
C VAL A 26 -7.43 -16.86 45.35
N CYS A 27 -6.21 -16.76 44.82
CA CYS A 27 -5.99 -16.35 43.44
C CYS A 27 -6.59 -17.39 42.48
N PRO A 28 -7.47 -16.99 41.54
CA PRO A 28 -8.07 -17.93 40.59
C PRO A 28 -7.08 -18.47 39.55
N ASN A 29 -5.94 -17.79 39.37
CA ASN A 29 -4.92 -18.16 38.39
C ASN A 29 -3.86 -19.11 38.97
N CYS A 30 -3.25 -18.76 40.11
CA CYS A 30 -2.13 -19.53 40.68
C CYS A 30 -2.43 -20.21 42.02
N GLY A 31 -3.62 -20.04 42.58
CA GLY A 31 -4.00 -20.67 43.86
C GLY A 31 -3.39 -20.07 45.12
N THR A 32 -2.58 -19.00 45.01
CA THR A 32 -1.98 -18.33 46.17
C THR A 32 -3.03 -17.68 47.05
N VAL A 33 -2.92 -17.86 48.37
CA VAL A 33 -3.78 -17.21 49.36
C VAL A 33 -3.32 -15.77 49.57
N ASN A 34 -4.22 -14.83 49.36
CA ASN A 34 -3.98 -13.40 49.47
C ASN A 34 -4.77 -12.81 50.64
N VAL A 35 -4.28 -11.67 51.14
CA VAL A 35 -5.01 -10.92 52.16
C VAL A 35 -6.33 -10.41 51.58
N PRO A 36 -7.42 -10.37 52.36
CA PRO A 36 -8.75 -9.94 51.90
C PRO A 36 -8.83 -8.55 51.25
N THR A 37 -7.85 -7.67 51.49
CA THR A 37 -7.78 -6.33 50.89
C THR A 37 -6.92 -6.26 49.62
N ALA A 38 -6.30 -7.37 49.21
CA ALA A 38 -5.43 -7.40 48.03
C ALA A 38 -6.26 -7.26 46.75
N LYS A 39 -5.99 -6.19 45.97
CA LYS A 39 -6.59 -6.00 44.65
C LYS A 39 -5.94 -6.90 43.58
N TYR A 40 -4.69 -7.31 43.79
CA TYR A 40 -3.91 -8.17 42.91
C TYR A 40 -3.20 -9.26 43.71
N CYS A 41 -2.96 -10.40 43.07
CA CYS A 41 -2.23 -11.51 43.66
C CYS A 41 -0.78 -11.14 43.92
N ILE A 42 -0.30 -11.40 45.15
CA ILE A 42 1.07 -11.09 45.56
C ILE A 42 2.13 -11.88 44.78
N GLU A 43 1.78 -13.08 44.31
CA GLU A 43 2.72 -13.96 43.59
C GLU A 43 2.73 -13.72 42.07
N CYS A 44 1.56 -13.75 41.41
CA CYS A 44 1.47 -13.72 39.94
C CYS A 44 0.85 -12.43 39.37
N GLY A 45 0.43 -11.49 40.21
CA GLY A 45 -0.13 -10.21 39.77
C GLY A 45 -1.57 -10.24 39.23
N THR A 46 -2.27 -11.38 39.23
CA THR A 46 -3.67 -11.48 38.76
C THR A 46 -4.63 -10.65 39.64
N ALA A 47 -5.53 -9.87 39.03
CA ALA A 47 -6.55 -9.11 39.75
C ALA A 47 -7.51 -10.04 40.51
N LEU A 48 -7.76 -9.75 41.80
CA LEU A 48 -8.52 -10.62 42.71
C LEU A 48 -9.92 -10.11 43.05
N LEU A 49 -10.22 -8.86 42.71
CA LEU A 49 -11.55 -8.29 42.86
C LEU A 49 -12.28 -8.34 41.50
N PRO A 50 -13.55 -8.73 41.46
CA PRO A 50 -14.39 -8.44 40.29
C PRO A 50 -14.49 -6.92 40.14
N LYS A 51 -14.46 -6.42 38.90
CA LYS A 51 -14.79 -5.01 38.62
C LYS A 51 -16.16 -4.74 39.25
N GLU A 52 -16.26 -3.70 40.08
CA GLU A 52 -17.55 -3.11 40.44
C GLU A 52 -18.28 -2.80 39.13
N THR A 53 -19.31 -3.58 38.83
CA THR A 53 -20.35 -3.15 37.91
C THR A 53 -21.10 -2.05 38.63
N ASP A 54 -21.09 -0.84 38.08
CA ASP A 54 -21.82 0.32 38.61
C ASP A 54 -23.28 -0.06 38.93
N GLU A 55 -23.57 -0.26 40.22
CA GLU A 55 -24.91 -0.53 40.79
C GLU A 55 -25.74 0.76 40.87
N HIS A 56 -25.82 1.52 39.77
CA HIS A 56 -26.77 2.63 39.64
C HIS A 56 -27.80 2.45 38.53
N THR A 57 -28.04 1.20 38.08
CA THR A 57 -29.08 0.91 37.09
C THR A 57 -29.90 -0.35 37.45
N GLN A 58 -30.42 -0.42 38.67
CA GLN A 58 -31.47 -1.38 39.03
C GLN A 58 -32.67 -0.66 39.66
N GLN A 59 -33.32 0.19 38.87
CA GLN A 59 -34.74 0.49 39.05
C GLN A 59 -35.26 1.07 37.74
N LEU A 60 -36.41 0.56 37.30
CA LEU A 60 -37.09 0.76 36.01
C LEU A 60 -36.71 -0.30 34.96
N LEU A 61 -37.23 -1.52 35.15
CA LEU A 61 -37.66 -2.34 34.03
C LEU A 61 -38.92 -1.67 33.44
N PRO A 62 -38.91 -1.13 32.21
CA PRO A 62 -40.14 -0.78 31.52
C PRO A 62 -40.82 -2.09 31.11
N GLN A 63 -42.10 -2.21 31.42
CA GLN A 63 -42.94 -3.27 30.88
C GLN A 63 -42.87 -3.25 29.35
N ALA A 64 -42.75 -4.43 28.74
CA ALA A 64 -42.63 -4.60 27.30
C ALA A 64 -43.93 -4.19 26.58
N ASN A 65 -44.07 -2.90 26.30
CA ASN A 65 -45.08 -2.37 25.38
C ASN A 65 -44.42 -2.11 24.03
N GLY A 66 -44.37 -3.16 23.20
CA GLY A 66 -44.71 -3.12 21.77
C GLY A 66 -44.10 -2.12 20.78
N HIS A 67 -43.17 -1.23 21.13
CA HIS A 67 -42.58 -0.29 20.16
C HIS A 67 -41.06 -0.13 20.37
N THR A 68 -40.28 -0.83 19.55
CA THR A 68 -38.83 -0.62 19.45
C THR A 68 -38.55 0.68 18.68
N HIS A 69 -38.21 1.75 19.39
CA HIS A 69 -37.46 2.84 18.77
C HIS A 69 -36.01 2.38 18.57
N PRO A 70 -35.44 2.52 17.36
CA PRO A 70 -34.04 2.17 17.14
C PRO A 70 -33.15 3.02 18.06
N LEU A 71 -32.19 2.38 18.73
CA LEU A 71 -31.15 3.04 19.49
C LEU A 71 -30.47 4.10 18.61
N PRO A 72 -30.11 5.29 19.13
CA PRO A 72 -29.27 6.22 18.40
C PRO A 72 -27.98 5.47 18.07
N ALA A 73 -27.70 5.30 16.77
CA ALA A 73 -26.45 4.71 16.33
C ALA A 73 -25.33 5.53 16.96
N ILE A 74 -24.55 4.91 17.84
CA ILE A 74 -23.21 5.41 18.14
C ILE A 74 -22.50 5.32 16.80
N MET A 75 -22.43 6.45 16.08
CA MET A 75 -21.63 6.59 14.88
C MET A 75 -20.18 6.41 15.33
N SER A 76 -19.71 5.17 15.39
CA SER A 76 -18.29 4.88 15.41
C SER A 76 -17.76 5.44 14.10
N GLN A 77 -17.17 6.63 14.15
CA GLN A 77 -16.42 7.16 13.02
C GLN A 77 -15.45 6.05 12.58
N PRO A 78 -15.40 5.72 11.28
CA PRO A 78 -14.50 4.69 10.82
C PRO A 78 -13.07 5.09 11.23
N PRO A 79 -12.24 4.13 11.69
CA PRO A 79 -10.90 4.43 12.14
C PRO A 79 -10.13 5.15 11.02
N GLU A 80 -9.67 6.36 11.31
CA GLU A 80 -8.76 7.11 10.45
C GLU A 80 -7.42 6.38 10.42
N GLU A 81 -7.02 5.89 9.26
CA GLU A 81 -5.76 5.18 9.09
C GLU A 81 -4.76 6.03 8.32
N ARG A 82 -3.55 6.17 8.86
CA ARG A 82 -2.43 6.76 8.12
C ARG A 82 -1.82 5.71 7.22
N ARG A 83 -1.83 5.97 5.91
CA ARG A 83 -1.27 5.07 4.90
C ARG A 83 -0.39 5.85 3.94
N VAL A 84 0.64 5.20 3.41
CA VAL A 84 1.39 5.72 2.27
C VAL A 84 0.66 5.30 1.00
N VAL A 85 0.28 6.27 0.17
CA VAL A 85 -0.39 6.04 -1.11
C VAL A 85 0.32 6.81 -2.21
N THR A 86 0.04 6.44 -3.46
CA THR A 86 0.42 7.25 -4.62
C THR A 86 -0.82 7.88 -5.22
N VAL A 87 -0.85 9.21 -5.24
CA VAL A 87 -1.96 10.01 -5.77
C VAL A 87 -1.59 10.50 -7.16
N MET A 88 -2.53 10.38 -8.09
CA MET A 88 -2.43 10.91 -9.45
C MET A 88 -3.56 11.90 -9.71
N PHE A 89 -3.21 13.06 -10.25
CA PHE A 89 -4.14 13.99 -10.88
C PHE A 89 -3.84 14.05 -12.36
N ALA A 90 -4.87 13.87 -13.19
CA ALA A 90 -4.77 13.96 -14.64
C ALA A 90 -5.84 14.93 -15.13
N ASP A 91 -5.43 15.97 -15.85
CA ASP A 91 -6.30 17.05 -16.28
C ASP A 91 -6.21 17.24 -17.79
N ILE A 92 -7.35 17.51 -18.42
CA ILE A 92 -7.40 17.78 -19.85
C ILE A 92 -6.99 19.22 -20.09
N THR A 93 -6.17 19.43 -21.11
CA THR A 93 -5.94 20.76 -21.66
C THR A 93 -6.41 20.83 -23.11
N GLY A 94 -6.96 21.99 -23.47
CA GLY A 94 -7.70 22.15 -24.73
C GLY A 94 -9.20 21.86 -24.63
N SER A 95 -9.71 21.50 -23.45
CA SER A 95 -11.15 21.30 -23.18
C SER A 95 -11.95 22.61 -23.19
N THR A 96 -11.38 23.70 -22.63
CA THR A 96 -12.06 25.00 -22.54
C THR A 96 -12.29 25.66 -23.90
N PRO A 97 -11.28 25.75 -24.79
CA PRO A 97 -11.51 26.26 -26.15
C PRO A 97 -12.50 25.39 -26.94
N LEU A 98 -12.53 24.08 -26.66
CA LEU A 98 -13.46 23.15 -27.29
C LEU A 98 -14.91 23.36 -26.80
N ALA A 99 -15.09 23.67 -25.52
CA ALA A 99 -16.41 23.95 -24.92
C ALA A 99 -17.06 25.23 -25.47
N ASP A 100 -16.26 26.19 -25.95
CA ASP A 100 -16.77 27.45 -26.53
C ASP A 100 -17.32 27.27 -27.96
N HIS A 101 -16.96 26.19 -28.66
CA HIS A 101 -17.30 25.97 -30.07
C HIS A 101 -18.21 24.76 -30.32
N LEU A 102 -18.49 23.96 -29.28
CA LEU A 102 -19.35 22.78 -29.38
C LEU A 102 -20.66 22.96 -28.62
N ASP A 103 -21.70 22.31 -29.11
CA ASP A 103 -22.93 22.19 -28.35
C ASP A 103 -22.68 21.42 -27.04
N PRO A 104 -23.35 21.78 -25.93
CA PRO A 104 -23.13 21.15 -24.63
C PRO A 104 -23.31 19.62 -24.63
N GLU A 105 -24.18 19.10 -25.50
CA GLU A 105 -24.44 17.67 -25.64
C GLU A 105 -23.23 16.92 -26.23
N ASP A 106 -22.61 17.48 -27.27
CA ASP A 106 -21.42 16.92 -27.90
C ASP A 106 -20.21 16.98 -26.98
N MET A 107 -20.02 18.10 -26.28
CA MET A 107 -18.95 18.24 -25.29
C MET A 107 -19.10 17.20 -24.17
N ARG A 108 -20.33 16.94 -23.70
CA ARG A 108 -20.60 15.92 -22.69
C ARG A 108 -20.28 14.52 -23.20
N ALA A 109 -20.60 14.19 -24.45
CA ALA A 109 -20.29 12.90 -25.06
C ALA A 109 -18.76 12.68 -25.14
N ILE A 110 -18.02 13.70 -25.57
CA ILE A 110 -16.55 13.67 -25.65
C ILE A 110 -15.93 13.46 -24.27
N LEU A 111 -16.32 14.26 -23.28
CA LEU A 111 -15.81 14.13 -21.91
C LEU A 111 -16.15 12.77 -21.30
N SER A 112 -17.35 12.25 -21.55
CA SER A 112 -17.74 10.91 -21.07
C SER A 112 -16.87 9.81 -21.69
N GLY A 113 -16.60 9.88 -22.99
CA GLY A 113 -15.70 8.95 -23.68
C GLY A 113 -14.27 9.02 -23.13
N TYR A 114 -13.77 10.24 -22.91
CA TYR A 114 -12.47 10.47 -22.29
C TYR A 114 -12.39 9.86 -20.87
N PHE A 115 -13.36 10.15 -20.00
CA PHE A 115 -13.33 9.68 -18.61
C PHE A 115 -13.40 8.15 -18.53
N ASN A 116 -14.19 7.52 -19.39
CA ASN A 116 -14.24 6.07 -19.48
C ASN A 116 -12.87 5.50 -19.88
N LEU A 117 -12.22 6.08 -20.89
CA LEU A 117 -10.90 5.67 -21.35
C LEU A 117 -9.83 5.82 -20.26
N MET A 118 -9.82 6.95 -19.55
CA MET A 118 -8.87 7.18 -18.44
C MET A 118 -9.11 6.19 -17.30
N THR A 119 -10.38 5.98 -16.93
CA THR A 119 -10.78 5.05 -15.87
C THR A 119 -10.36 3.62 -16.19
N GLU A 120 -10.51 3.20 -17.44
CA GLU A 120 -10.06 1.89 -17.91
C GLU A 120 -8.56 1.72 -17.71
N GLN A 121 -7.74 2.69 -18.14
CA GLN A 121 -6.29 2.60 -17.97
C GLN A 121 -5.87 2.62 -16.49
N ILE A 122 -6.52 3.44 -15.66
CA ILE A 122 -6.25 3.48 -14.21
C ILE A 122 -6.55 2.13 -13.55
N ARG A 123 -7.73 1.56 -13.83
CA ARG A 123 -8.17 0.28 -13.27
C ARG A 123 -7.34 -0.90 -13.80
N LYS A 124 -6.90 -0.85 -15.06
CA LYS A 124 -5.98 -1.84 -15.64
C LYS A 124 -4.66 -1.92 -14.87
N HIS A 125 -4.18 -0.82 -14.29
CA HIS A 125 -3.02 -0.84 -13.39
C HIS A 125 -3.41 -0.99 -11.91
N GLY A 126 -4.68 -1.30 -11.63
CA GLY A 126 -5.30 -1.49 -10.31
C GLY A 126 -5.28 -0.25 -9.41
N GLY A 127 -5.29 0.94 -10.01
CA GLY A 127 -5.58 2.18 -9.31
C GLY A 127 -7.09 2.32 -9.10
N THR A 128 -7.46 3.10 -8.09
CA THR A 128 -8.85 3.44 -7.78
C THR A 128 -9.11 4.87 -8.23
N VAL A 129 -10.14 5.08 -9.07
CA VAL A 129 -10.61 6.42 -9.41
C VAL A 129 -11.45 6.92 -8.24
N GLU A 130 -11.01 8.01 -7.62
CA GLU A 130 -11.66 8.57 -6.43
C GLU A 130 -12.80 9.50 -6.86
N LYS A 131 -12.50 10.50 -7.70
CA LYS A 131 -13.46 11.49 -8.15
C LYS A 131 -13.03 12.20 -9.42
N TYR A 132 -14.02 12.81 -10.06
CA TYR A 132 -13.85 13.77 -11.14
C TYR A 132 -13.98 15.18 -10.59
N ILE A 133 -13.09 16.09 -10.98
CA ILE A 133 -13.08 17.50 -10.58
C ILE A 133 -13.09 18.34 -11.84
N GLY A 134 -14.29 18.71 -12.33
CA GLY A 134 -14.41 19.31 -13.65
C GLY A 134 -14.00 18.32 -14.73
N ASP A 135 -12.94 18.65 -15.48
CA ASP A 135 -12.27 17.83 -16.49
C ASP A 135 -11.07 17.03 -15.96
N ALA A 136 -10.72 17.19 -14.68
CA ALA A 136 -9.65 16.43 -14.04
C ALA A 136 -10.14 15.11 -13.41
N VAL A 137 -9.28 14.10 -13.46
CA VAL A 137 -9.43 12.80 -12.81
C VAL A 137 -8.47 12.72 -11.64
N MET A 138 -8.99 12.40 -10.45
CA MET A 138 -8.19 12.03 -9.28
C MET A 138 -8.22 10.52 -9.10
N ALA A 139 -7.03 9.91 -9.04
CA ALA A 139 -6.87 8.48 -8.81
C ALA A 139 -5.82 8.19 -7.73
N VAL A 140 -5.97 7.04 -7.08
CA VAL A 140 -5.15 6.63 -5.94
C VAL A 140 -4.72 5.18 -6.12
N PHE A 141 -3.43 4.95 -5.92
CA PHE A 141 -2.81 3.63 -5.87
C PHE A 141 -2.41 3.36 -4.42
N GLY A 142 -2.78 2.17 -3.93
CA GLY A 142 -2.57 1.74 -2.55
C GLY A 142 -3.83 1.72 -1.68
N VAL A 143 -5.00 1.99 -2.29
CA VAL A 143 -6.32 1.89 -1.66
C VAL A 143 -7.22 1.04 -2.56
N PRO A 144 -8.00 0.09 -2.00
CA PRO A 144 -8.04 -0.30 -0.59
C PRO A 144 -6.81 -1.12 -0.14
N PHE A 145 -6.03 -1.65 -1.08
CA PHE A 145 -4.86 -2.50 -0.82
C PHE A 145 -3.56 -1.83 -1.27
N ALA A 146 -2.60 -1.71 -0.35
CA ALA A 146 -1.28 -1.16 -0.59
C ALA A 146 -0.34 -2.19 -1.23
N HIS A 147 0.45 -1.76 -2.22
CA HIS A 147 1.46 -2.57 -2.88
C HIS A 147 2.80 -1.83 -2.89
N GLU A 148 3.92 -2.57 -2.86
CA GLU A 148 5.26 -1.96 -2.88
C GLU A 148 5.54 -1.18 -4.17
N ASP A 149 4.85 -1.53 -5.26
CA ASP A 149 5.02 -0.96 -6.60
C ASP A 149 3.90 0.03 -6.99
N ASP A 150 3.13 0.55 -6.03
CA ASP A 150 2.10 1.57 -6.29
C ASP A 150 2.63 2.81 -7.07
N PRO A 151 3.83 3.34 -6.78
CA PRO A 151 4.44 4.40 -7.59
C PRO A 151 4.67 4.01 -9.05
N ASP A 152 5.17 2.79 -9.31
CA ASP A 152 5.39 2.27 -10.66
C ASP A 152 4.08 2.15 -11.43
N ARG A 153 3.06 1.59 -10.77
CA ARG A 153 1.73 1.37 -11.33
C ARG A 153 1.08 2.67 -11.75
N ALA A 154 1.22 3.72 -10.92
CA ALA A 154 0.74 5.05 -11.25
C ALA A 154 1.42 5.63 -12.50
N ILE A 155 2.74 5.50 -12.62
CA ILE A 155 3.47 5.99 -13.81
C ILE A 155 3.09 5.18 -15.06
N ARG A 156 2.98 3.85 -14.95
CA ARG A 156 2.53 3.00 -16.08
C ARG A 156 1.12 3.36 -16.53
N ALA A 157 0.21 3.58 -15.58
CA ALA A 157 -1.14 4.06 -15.88
C ALA A 157 -1.10 5.40 -16.63
N ALA A 158 -0.31 6.36 -16.15
CA ALA A 158 -0.18 7.66 -16.78
C ALA A 158 0.36 7.58 -18.22
N ILE A 159 1.35 6.70 -18.49
CA ILE A 159 1.87 6.45 -19.84
C ILE A 159 0.78 5.83 -20.73
N ASP A 160 0.09 4.80 -20.24
CA ASP A 160 -1.01 4.14 -20.97
C ASP A 160 -2.18 5.12 -21.24
N MET A 161 -2.47 6.02 -20.30
CA MET A 161 -3.47 7.09 -20.45
C MET A 161 -3.10 8.06 -21.57
N GLN A 162 -1.85 8.53 -21.63
CA GLN A 162 -1.38 9.39 -22.71
C GLN A 162 -1.45 8.68 -24.08
N ALA A 163 -1.03 7.41 -24.14
CA ALA A 163 -1.12 6.61 -25.36
C ALA A 163 -2.57 6.37 -25.81
N ALA A 164 -3.47 6.14 -24.85
CA ALA A 164 -4.90 5.99 -25.12
C ALA A 164 -5.52 7.30 -25.63
N LEU A 165 -5.18 8.44 -25.02
CA LEU A 165 -5.64 9.75 -25.49
C LEU A 165 -5.13 10.07 -26.90
N ALA A 166 -3.89 9.69 -27.23
CA ALA A 166 -3.35 9.84 -28.58
C ALA A 166 -4.19 9.09 -29.62
N ARG A 167 -4.53 7.81 -29.35
CA ARG A 167 -5.43 7.01 -30.21
C ARG A 167 -6.82 7.61 -30.31
N PHE A 168 -7.36 8.12 -29.21
CA PHE A 168 -8.67 8.79 -29.20
C PHE A 168 -8.66 10.04 -30.08
N ASN A 169 -7.61 10.87 -30.01
CA ASN A 169 -7.45 12.01 -30.90
C ASN A 169 -7.34 11.59 -32.37
N GLU A 170 -6.58 10.54 -32.69
CA GLU A 170 -6.46 10.02 -34.07
C GLU A 170 -7.82 9.61 -34.64
N GLN A 171 -8.66 8.92 -33.86
CA GLN A 171 -10.01 8.54 -34.27
C GLN A 171 -10.89 9.75 -34.52
N ARG A 172 -10.81 10.78 -33.68
CA ARG A 172 -11.56 12.02 -33.86
C ARG A 172 -11.11 12.81 -35.09
N LEU A 173 -9.80 12.94 -35.31
CA LEU A 173 -9.25 13.59 -36.49
C LEU A 173 -9.65 12.88 -37.79
N ALA A 174 -9.81 11.55 -37.76
CA ALA A 174 -10.28 10.78 -38.91
C ALA A 174 -11.76 11.03 -39.24
N GLN A 175 -12.57 11.44 -38.26
CA GLN A 175 -13.98 11.78 -38.44
C GLN A 175 -14.17 13.26 -38.82
N ASP A 176 -13.37 14.13 -38.22
CA ASP A 176 -13.38 15.58 -38.44
C ASP A 176 -11.95 16.14 -38.42
N PRO A 177 -11.40 16.54 -39.58
CA PRO A 177 -10.05 17.11 -39.68
C PRO A 177 -9.85 18.44 -38.95
N GLU A 178 -10.92 19.18 -38.63
CA GLU A 178 -10.84 20.47 -37.95
C GLU A 178 -10.92 20.35 -36.41
N VAL A 179 -11.06 19.12 -35.90
CA VAL A 179 -11.21 18.89 -34.46
C VAL A 179 -9.95 19.28 -33.68
N THR A 180 -10.14 20.01 -32.58
CA THR A 180 -9.03 20.37 -31.70
C THR A 180 -8.49 19.13 -30.98
N ARG A 181 -7.17 18.94 -31.04
CA ARG A 181 -6.45 17.87 -30.33
C ARG A 181 -6.56 18.09 -28.81
N LEU A 182 -7.03 17.09 -28.09
CA LEU A 182 -7.01 17.08 -26.63
C LEU A 182 -5.61 16.73 -26.13
N GLN A 183 -5.15 17.43 -25.10
CA GLN A 183 -3.88 17.15 -24.44
C GLN A 183 -4.12 16.86 -22.96
N MET A 184 -3.14 16.24 -22.29
CA MET A 184 -3.29 15.92 -20.87
C MET A 184 -2.08 16.31 -20.06
N ARG A 185 -2.32 16.81 -18.85
CA ARG A 185 -1.29 17.12 -17.85
C ARG A 185 -1.45 16.16 -16.68
N ILE A 186 -0.38 15.50 -16.28
CA ILE A 186 -0.44 14.52 -15.19
C ILE A 186 0.56 14.88 -14.10
N GLY A 187 0.10 14.86 -12.85
CA GLY A 187 0.91 15.03 -11.64
C GLY A 187 0.74 13.84 -10.72
N ILE A 188 1.85 13.22 -10.30
CA ILE A 188 1.88 12.03 -9.46
C ILE A 188 2.74 12.31 -8.22
N ASN A 189 2.24 11.97 -7.04
CA ASN A 189 3.03 12.07 -5.82
C ASN A 189 2.71 10.95 -4.84
N THR A 190 3.75 10.41 -4.22
CA THR A 190 3.67 9.37 -3.19
C THR A 190 3.91 10.00 -1.83
N GLY A 191 3.03 9.72 -0.86
CA GLY A 191 3.18 10.25 0.48
C GLY A 191 2.15 9.71 1.46
N GLU A 192 2.27 10.13 2.71
CA GLU A 192 1.33 9.76 3.76
C GLU A 192 0.02 10.56 3.62
N VAL A 193 -1.08 9.84 3.76
CA VAL A 193 -2.43 10.39 3.79
C VAL A 193 -3.21 9.77 4.93
N ALA A 194 -4.15 10.55 5.48
CA ALA A 194 -5.21 10.02 6.31
C ALA A 194 -6.33 9.51 5.40
N ALA A 195 -6.64 8.22 5.50
CA ALA A 195 -7.74 7.59 4.81
C ALA A 195 -8.83 7.21 5.83
N THR A 196 -10.05 7.70 5.62
CA THR A 196 -11.24 7.23 6.35
C THR A 196 -12.12 6.43 5.40
N SER A 197 -12.42 5.18 5.77
CA SER A 197 -13.33 4.31 5.02
C SER A 197 -14.76 4.54 5.51
N ASN A 198 -15.59 5.28 4.76
CA ASN A 198 -17.00 5.45 5.14
C ASN A 198 -17.79 4.17 4.84
N ALA A 199 -17.78 3.21 5.78
CA ALA A 199 -18.49 1.94 5.68
C ALA A 199 -20.04 2.07 5.65
N GLN A 200 -20.59 3.27 5.87
CA GLN A 200 -22.05 3.52 5.85
C GLN A 200 -22.59 3.93 4.47
N ASP A 201 -21.73 4.38 3.55
CA ASP A 201 -22.14 4.68 2.19
C ASP A 201 -21.73 3.53 1.27
N ASN A 202 -22.72 2.82 0.72
CA ASN A 202 -22.59 1.78 -0.30
C ASN A 202 -21.88 2.25 -1.61
N ARG A 203 -21.27 3.44 -1.61
CA ARG A 203 -20.50 4.03 -2.71
C ARG A 203 -18.99 3.79 -2.59
N GLY A 204 -18.47 3.39 -1.43
CA GLY A 204 -17.05 3.07 -1.28
C GLY A 204 -16.12 4.28 -1.42
N ASP A 205 -16.62 5.49 -1.17
CA ASP A 205 -15.84 6.73 -1.25
C ASP A 205 -14.79 6.77 -0.12
N PHE A 206 -13.50 6.88 -0.47
CA PHE A 206 -12.39 6.99 0.48
C PHE A 206 -12.01 8.46 0.63
N LEU A 207 -12.36 9.05 1.76
CA LEU A 207 -11.89 10.40 2.08
C LEU A 207 -10.38 10.34 2.36
N ILE A 208 -9.59 10.76 1.38
CA ILE A 208 -8.14 10.84 1.45
C ILE A 208 -7.75 12.31 1.62
N THR A 209 -7.09 12.60 2.73
CA THR A 209 -6.60 13.96 3.04
C THR A 209 -5.12 13.91 3.40
N GLY A 210 -4.37 14.91 2.96
CA GLY A 210 -2.94 15.01 3.25
C GLY A 210 -2.18 15.92 2.29
N ASP A 211 -0.98 16.32 2.70
CA ASP A 211 -0.08 17.14 1.86
C ASP A 211 0.24 16.43 0.54
N ALA A 212 0.28 15.09 0.53
CA ALA A 212 0.55 14.30 -0.67
C ALA A 212 -0.45 14.55 -1.81
N VAL A 213 -1.74 14.71 -1.48
CA VAL A 213 -2.82 15.02 -2.44
C VAL A 213 -2.61 16.42 -3.03
N ASN A 214 -2.31 17.40 -2.17
CA ASN A 214 -2.08 18.78 -2.57
C ASN A 214 -0.84 18.92 -3.46
N VAL A 215 0.22 18.18 -3.17
CA VAL A 215 1.44 18.15 -4.00
C VAL A 215 1.15 17.54 -5.37
N ALA A 216 0.40 16.44 -5.44
CA ALA A 216 0.04 15.82 -6.73
C ALA A 216 -0.78 16.76 -7.63
N ALA A 217 -1.83 17.40 -7.07
CA ALA A 217 -2.65 18.37 -7.80
C ALA A 217 -1.81 19.57 -8.30
N ARG A 218 -0.87 20.03 -7.47
CA ARG A 218 0.04 21.11 -7.82
C ARG A 218 1.02 20.72 -8.93
N LEU A 219 1.61 19.53 -8.86
CA LEU A 219 2.47 19.00 -9.93
C LEU A 219 1.70 18.94 -11.26
N GLN A 220 0.44 18.49 -11.24
CA GLN A 220 -0.41 18.52 -12.44
C GLN A 220 -0.58 19.95 -12.96
N SER A 221 -0.90 20.91 -12.10
CA SER A 221 -1.20 22.29 -12.52
C SER A 221 -0.03 23.00 -13.23
N VAL A 222 1.21 22.64 -12.88
CA VAL A 222 2.44 23.22 -13.46
C VAL A 222 3.05 22.35 -14.57
N ALA A 223 2.51 21.16 -14.80
CA ALA A 223 2.93 20.32 -15.91
C ALA A 223 2.62 21.02 -17.24
N THR A 224 3.54 20.90 -18.19
CA THR A 224 3.25 21.29 -19.58
C THR A 224 2.31 20.25 -20.21
N PRO A 225 1.50 20.62 -21.22
CA PRO A 225 0.67 19.66 -21.93
C PRO A 225 1.48 18.43 -22.39
N ASP A 226 0.85 17.26 -22.31
CA ASP A 226 1.41 15.94 -22.63
C ASP A 226 2.66 15.56 -21.81
N THR A 227 2.78 16.06 -20.58
CA THR A 227 3.84 15.64 -19.65
C THR A 227 3.32 15.05 -18.36
N ILE A 228 4.13 14.16 -17.79
CA ILE A 228 3.90 13.50 -16.50
C ILE A 228 4.96 14.01 -15.53
N LEU A 229 4.53 14.72 -14.49
CA LEU A 229 5.40 15.18 -13.41
C LEU A 229 5.26 14.29 -12.18
N VAL A 230 6.39 13.93 -11.58
CA VAL A 230 6.44 13.16 -10.34
C VAL A 230 7.12 13.93 -9.22
N GLY A 231 6.67 13.71 -7.99
CA GLY A 231 7.33 14.18 -6.78
C GLY A 231 8.54 13.34 -6.40
N GLU A 232 9.32 13.82 -5.43
CA GLU A 232 10.60 13.21 -5.01
C GLU A 232 10.47 11.77 -4.56
N ARG A 233 9.50 11.46 -3.69
CA ARG A 233 9.33 10.09 -3.19
C ARG A 233 8.96 9.12 -4.32
N THR A 234 8.11 9.57 -5.25
CA THR A 234 7.75 8.79 -6.44
C THR A 234 8.96 8.57 -7.33
N TYR A 235 9.76 9.60 -7.59
CA TYR A 235 11.02 9.48 -8.33
C TYR A 235 11.98 8.49 -7.68
N LEU A 236 12.28 8.65 -6.38
CA LEU A 236 13.23 7.79 -5.66
C LEU A 236 12.81 6.31 -5.67
N SER A 237 11.51 6.04 -5.57
CA SER A 237 10.96 4.68 -5.63
C SER A 237 10.98 4.05 -7.03
N THR A 238 11.08 4.85 -8.10
CA THR A 238 10.88 4.39 -9.49
C THR A 238 12.02 4.72 -10.45
N ARG A 239 13.08 5.39 -9.99
CA ARG A 239 14.25 5.83 -10.79
C ARG A 239 15.03 4.73 -11.51
N ASN A 240 14.84 3.47 -11.11
CA ASN A 240 15.46 2.30 -11.76
C ASN A 240 14.52 1.62 -12.77
N VAL A 241 13.31 2.16 -12.95
CA VAL A 241 12.27 1.60 -13.83
C VAL A 241 11.94 2.57 -14.96
N PHE A 242 12.04 3.87 -14.71
CA PHE A 242 11.76 4.91 -15.70
C PHE A 242 12.92 5.88 -15.81
N ASP A 243 13.05 6.47 -16.99
CA ASP A 243 13.96 7.58 -17.23
C ASP A 243 13.29 8.89 -16.87
N PHE A 244 14.03 9.76 -16.20
CA PHE A 244 13.54 11.03 -15.68
C PHE A 244 14.43 12.20 -16.09
N ARG A 245 13.80 13.36 -16.28
CA ARG A 245 14.48 14.64 -16.40
C ARG A 245 14.12 15.52 -15.21
N ALA A 246 15.12 15.92 -14.42
CA ALA A 246 14.93 16.82 -13.29
C ALA A 246 14.47 18.21 -13.77
N LEU A 247 13.54 18.82 -13.03
CA LEU A 247 13.14 20.20 -13.22
C LEU A 247 13.81 21.11 -12.20
N ALA A 248 13.97 22.39 -12.54
CA ALA A 248 14.35 23.40 -11.56
C ALA A 248 13.32 23.43 -10.42
N PRO A 249 13.74 23.62 -9.15
CA PRO A 249 12.83 23.61 -8.02
C PRO A 249 11.66 24.58 -8.21
N LEU A 250 10.44 24.06 -8.14
CA LEU A 250 9.23 24.81 -8.45
C LEU A 250 8.76 25.54 -7.20
N ARG A 251 8.82 26.88 -7.23
CA ARG A 251 8.21 27.72 -6.18
C ARG A 251 6.72 27.83 -6.45
N LEU A 252 5.93 27.19 -5.60
CA LEU A 252 4.47 27.19 -5.73
C LEU A 252 3.83 28.10 -4.69
N LYS A 253 2.71 28.73 -5.06
CA LYS A 253 1.95 29.61 -4.18
C LYS A 253 1.55 28.85 -2.89
N GLY A 254 1.88 29.41 -1.73
CA GLY A 254 1.46 28.86 -0.43
C GLY A 254 2.31 27.72 0.15
N LYS A 255 3.53 27.46 -0.36
CA LYS A 255 4.56 26.71 0.39
C LYS A 255 5.81 27.56 0.56
N THR A 256 6.46 27.40 1.71
CA THR A 256 7.72 28.06 2.04
C THR A 256 8.88 27.40 1.29
N ASP A 257 8.83 26.07 1.13
CA ASP A 257 9.87 25.28 0.48
C ASP A 257 9.52 24.97 -0.98
N PRO A 258 10.50 25.08 -1.91
CA PRO A 258 10.30 24.72 -3.30
C PRO A 258 10.10 23.21 -3.46
N ILE A 259 9.25 22.82 -4.41
CA ILE A 259 8.99 21.41 -4.71
C ILE A 259 9.95 20.94 -5.80
N THR A 260 10.72 19.90 -5.50
CA THR A 260 11.52 19.20 -6.52
C THR A 260 10.62 18.27 -7.31
N ALA A 261 10.71 18.33 -8.63
CA ALA A 261 9.87 17.57 -9.55
C ALA A 261 10.70 17.00 -10.70
N TRP A 262 10.24 15.89 -11.26
CA TRP A 262 10.87 15.22 -12.40
C TRP A 262 9.84 14.94 -13.48
N VAL A 263 10.23 15.11 -14.74
CA VAL A 263 9.44 14.71 -15.90
C VAL A 263 9.74 13.25 -16.21
N VAL A 264 8.72 12.41 -16.34
CA VAL A 264 8.87 11.04 -16.86
C VAL A 264 9.15 11.12 -18.36
N ILE A 265 10.24 10.50 -18.82
CA ILE A 265 10.63 10.47 -20.24
C ILE A 265 10.17 9.17 -20.91
N GLY A 266 10.23 8.06 -20.19
CA GLY A 266 9.85 6.74 -20.70
C GLY A 266 10.23 5.62 -19.76
N GLN A 267 9.88 4.39 -20.13
CA GLN A 267 10.27 3.19 -19.39
C GLN A 267 11.70 2.78 -19.78
N GLN A 268 12.51 2.39 -18.80
CA GLN A 268 13.83 1.83 -19.07
C GLN A 268 13.71 0.46 -19.74
N ASN A 269 14.45 0.27 -20.83
CA ASN A 269 14.42 -0.97 -21.63
C ASN A 269 15.25 -2.12 -21.02
N ASN A 270 16.02 -1.87 -19.95
CA ASN A 270 17.11 -2.76 -19.54
C ASN A 270 17.06 -3.22 -18.07
N THR A 271 15.95 -2.99 -17.36
CA THR A 271 15.87 -3.36 -15.93
C THR A 271 15.29 -4.76 -15.77
N SER A 272 16.13 -5.70 -15.34
CA SER A 272 15.70 -7.02 -14.86
C SER A 272 14.59 -6.84 -13.80
N THR A 273 13.50 -7.60 -13.87
CA THR A 273 12.30 -7.40 -13.01
C THR A 273 12.62 -7.55 -11.53
N ILE A 274 13.69 -8.28 -11.20
CA ILE A 274 14.20 -8.50 -9.85
C ILE A 274 15.01 -7.28 -9.32
N ALA A 275 15.52 -6.45 -10.24
CA ALA A 275 16.26 -5.21 -9.98
C ALA A 275 15.43 -3.93 -10.16
N GLN A 276 14.14 -4.02 -10.48
CA GLN A 276 13.26 -2.85 -10.63
C GLN A 276 13.07 -2.07 -9.31
N HIS A 277 13.10 -2.78 -8.18
CA HIS A 277 13.05 -2.18 -6.83
C HIS A 277 14.22 -2.66 -5.99
N PRO A 278 15.46 -2.20 -6.25
CA PRO A 278 16.57 -2.50 -5.38
C PRO A 278 16.36 -1.72 -4.08
N ARG A 279 16.09 -2.44 -2.99
CA ARG A 279 16.13 -1.86 -1.63
C ARG A 279 17.60 -1.68 -1.25
N GLY A 280 17.97 -0.47 -0.83
CA GLY A 280 19.33 -0.12 -0.43
C GLY A 280 19.72 1.27 -0.94
N LEU A 281 20.93 1.68 -0.57
CA LEU A 281 21.57 2.87 -1.15
C LEU A 281 22.34 2.43 -2.40
N ASP A 282 22.32 3.24 -3.46
CA ASP A 282 23.08 2.90 -4.68
C ASP A 282 24.56 2.74 -4.36
N GLY A 283 25.17 1.71 -4.95
CA GLY A 283 26.57 1.39 -4.73
C GLY A 283 26.89 0.75 -3.37
N LEU A 284 25.89 0.56 -2.49
CA LEU A 284 26.04 -0.15 -1.22
C LEU A 284 25.39 -1.52 -1.30
N GLU A 285 26.21 -2.55 -1.51
CA GLU A 285 25.79 -3.94 -1.43
C GLU A 285 26.03 -4.48 -0.02
N ALA A 286 24.96 -4.63 0.74
CA ALA A 286 25.03 -5.41 1.98
C ALA A 286 25.20 -6.89 1.62
N ARG A 287 26.17 -7.57 2.26
CA ARG A 287 26.31 -9.03 2.13
C ARG A 287 25.02 -9.70 2.57
N LEU A 288 24.55 -10.69 1.82
CA LEU A 288 23.46 -11.54 2.29
C LEU A 288 23.90 -12.27 3.57
N VAL A 289 23.22 -11.97 4.68
CA VAL A 289 23.48 -12.62 5.97
C VAL A 289 22.42 -13.70 6.19
N GLY A 290 22.88 -14.90 6.54
CA GLY A 290 22.02 -16.08 6.59
C GLY A 290 21.64 -16.55 5.18
N ARG A 291 20.77 -17.56 5.09
CA ARG A 291 20.29 -18.17 3.83
C ARG A 291 21.26 -19.08 3.07
N THR A 292 22.33 -19.54 3.72
CA THR A 292 23.29 -20.47 3.12
C THR A 292 22.63 -21.78 2.68
N LEU A 293 21.66 -22.29 3.44
CA LEU A 293 20.94 -23.51 3.10
C LEU A 293 20.06 -23.34 1.87
N GLU A 294 19.32 -22.23 1.78
CA GLU A 294 18.47 -21.91 0.63
C GLU A 294 19.29 -21.69 -0.64
N LEU A 295 20.41 -20.96 -0.56
CA LEU A 295 21.33 -20.83 -1.68
C LEU A 295 21.92 -22.18 -2.10
N ALA A 296 22.37 -22.99 -1.15
CA ALA A 296 22.91 -24.33 -1.44
C ALA A 296 21.88 -25.22 -2.16
N LEU A 297 20.60 -25.15 -1.76
CA LEU A 297 19.51 -25.87 -2.42
C LEU A 297 19.33 -25.39 -3.87
N MET A 298 19.35 -24.08 -4.11
CA MET A 298 19.23 -23.50 -5.44
C MET A 298 20.40 -23.91 -6.34
N HIS A 299 21.63 -23.82 -5.85
CA HIS A 299 22.84 -24.27 -6.54
C HIS A 299 22.80 -25.76 -6.88
N ALA A 300 22.46 -26.62 -5.91
CA ALA A 300 22.34 -28.05 -6.15
C ALA A 300 21.26 -28.40 -7.18
N THR A 301 20.13 -27.68 -7.15
CA THR A 301 19.05 -27.87 -8.12
C THR A 301 19.48 -27.43 -9.52
N TYR A 302 20.21 -26.33 -9.65
CA TYR A 302 20.72 -25.87 -10.94
C TYR A 302 21.78 -26.81 -11.53
N ALA A 303 22.73 -27.27 -10.71
CA ALA A 303 23.70 -28.30 -11.12
C ALA A 303 23.00 -29.57 -11.62
N ARG A 304 21.89 -29.97 -10.99
CA ARG A 304 21.07 -31.09 -11.44
C ARG A 304 20.39 -30.84 -12.79
N VAL A 305 19.89 -29.62 -13.04
CA VAL A 305 19.35 -29.24 -14.36
C VAL A 305 20.43 -29.36 -15.44
N GLN A 306 21.65 -28.94 -15.15
CA GLN A 306 22.78 -29.06 -16.08
C GLN A 306 23.17 -30.53 -16.33
N ALA A 307 23.21 -31.36 -15.29
CA ALA A 307 23.58 -32.77 -15.44
C ALA A 307 22.49 -33.61 -16.14
N GLU A 308 21.22 -33.40 -15.80
CA GLU A 308 20.11 -34.23 -16.29
C GLU A 308 19.42 -33.66 -17.54
N GLN A 309 19.69 -32.40 -17.90
CA GLN A 309 19.02 -31.67 -18.98
C GLN A 309 17.48 -31.68 -18.84
N ARG A 310 17.00 -31.59 -17.59
CA ARG A 310 15.56 -31.58 -17.25
C ARG A 310 15.19 -30.31 -16.48
N PRO A 311 14.05 -29.67 -16.83
CA PRO A 311 13.61 -28.48 -16.13
C PRO A 311 13.22 -28.80 -14.69
N HIS A 312 13.57 -27.90 -13.78
CA HIS A 312 13.18 -27.95 -12.38
C HIS A 312 12.51 -26.64 -11.98
N LEU A 313 11.55 -26.71 -11.06
CA LEU A 313 10.81 -25.56 -10.54
C LEU A 313 11.25 -25.28 -9.10
N ILE A 314 11.63 -24.04 -8.81
CA ILE A 314 11.89 -23.55 -7.46
C ILE A 314 10.86 -22.49 -7.12
N THR A 315 10.09 -22.72 -6.05
CA THR A 315 9.10 -21.76 -5.55
C THR A 315 9.61 -21.15 -4.25
N LEU A 316 9.85 -19.83 -4.25
CA LEU A 316 10.28 -19.09 -3.06
C LEU A 316 9.08 -18.48 -2.33
N LEU A 317 8.77 -19.03 -1.15
CA LEU A 317 7.68 -18.58 -0.30
C LEU A 317 8.22 -17.82 0.91
N GLY A 318 7.52 -16.75 1.31
CA GLY A 318 7.87 -16.00 2.50
C GLY A 318 7.19 -14.64 2.56
N VAL A 319 7.20 -14.03 3.75
CA VAL A 319 6.57 -12.73 3.98
C VAL A 319 7.18 -11.62 3.09
N PRO A 320 6.44 -10.54 2.80
CA PRO A 320 7.01 -9.36 2.14
C PRO A 320 8.26 -8.85 2.88
N GLY A 321 9.26 -8.35 2.14
CA GLY A 321 10.50 -7.84 2.73
C GLY A 321 11.52 -8.86 3.22
N ILE A 322 11.20 -10.17 3.29
CA ILE A 322 12.10 -11.21 3.82
C ILE A 322 13.37 -11.47 2.98
N GLY A 323 13.51 -10.81 1.83
CA GLY A 323 14.68 -10.94 0.96
C GLY A 323 14.55 -11.94 -0.20
N LYS A 324 13.35 -12.39 -0.57
CA LYS A 324 13.13 -13.33 -1.71
C LYS A 324 13.82 -12.86 -3.00
N SER A 325 13.60 -11.61 -3.41
CA SER A 325 14.21 -11.05 -4.62
C SER A 325 15.74 -10.87 -4.48
N ARG A 326 16.25 -10.66 -3.26
CA ARG A 326 17.69 -10.62 -3.01
C ARG A 326 18.30 -12.02 -3.14
N LEU A 327 17.65 -13.05 -2.59
CA LEU A 327 18.10 -14.43 -2.69
C LEU A 327 18.24 -14.89 -4.15
N VAL A 328 17.27 -14.57 -5.01
CA VAL A 328 17.36 -14.88 -6.45
C VAL A 328 18.50 -14.11 -7.11
N ARG A 329 18.68 -12.82 -6.80
CA ARG A 329 19.79 -12.02 -7.32
C ARG A 329 21.15 -12.62 -6.96
N GLU A 330 21.32 -13.00 -5.70
CA GLU A 330 22.57 -13.61 -5.20
C GLU A 330 22.86 -14.94 -5.90
N PHE A 331 21.85 -15.79 -6.07
CA PHE A 331 21.97 -17.03 -6.82
C PHE A 331 22.34 -16.79 -8.29
N LEU A 332 21.66 -15.88 -8.98
CA LEU A 332 21.96 -15.60 -10.40
C LEU A 332 23.37 -15.00 -10.57
N GLN A 333 23.76 -14.10 -9.68
CA GLN A 333 25.08 -13.48 -9.70
C GLN A 333 26.18 -14.52 -9.49
N SER A 334 26.04 -15.44 -8.53
CA SER A 334 27.05 -16.46 -8.29
C SER A 334 27.15 -17.49 -9.42
N GLU A 335 26.05 -17.83 -10.11
CA GLU A 335 26.10 -18.67 -11.31
C GLU A 335 26.79 -17.98 -12.50
N GLU A 336 26.53 -16.67 -12.69
CA GLU A 336 27.23 -15.87 -13.70
C GLU A 336 28.73 -15.74 -13.40
N GLU A 337 29.10 -15.54 -12.14
CA GLU A 337 30.51 -15.45 -11.70
C GLU A 337 31.22 -16.80 -11.85
N THR A 338 30.57 -17.91 -11.48
CA THR A 338 31.10 -19.26 -11.63
C THR A 338 31.36 -19.60 -13.10
N SER A 339 30.49 -19.15 -14.00
CA SER A 339 30.63 -19.35 -15.45
C SER A 339 31.74 -18.50 -16.10
N LYS A 340 32.20 -17.41 -15.43
CA LYS A 340 33.33 -16.58 -15.88
C LYS A 340 34.68 -17.15 -15.46
N CYS A 341 34.71 -18.13 -14.55
CA CYS A 341 35.92 -18.74 -14.05
C CYS A 341 36.61 -19.56 -15.16
N THR A 342 37.73 -19.05 -15.66
CA THR A 342 38.46 -19.56 -16.83
C THR A 342 39.45 -20.69 -16.50
N THR A 343 39.57 -21.07 -15.23
CA THR A 343 40.51 -22.11 -14.75
C THR A 343 39.87 -23.49 -14.60
N CYS A 344 38.57 -23.62 -14.87
CA CYS A 344 37.85 -24.90 -14.84
C CYS A 344 37.97 -25.55 -16.23
N GLU A 345 38.45 -26.79 -16.34
CA GLU A 345 38.59 -27.50 -17.61
C GLU A 345 37.26 -27.75 -18.33
N ASP A 346 36.14 -27.68 -17.60
CA ASP A 346 34.79 -27.66 -18.16
C ASP A 346 34.31 -26.21 -18.38
N ARG A 347 34.16 -25.83 -19.66
CA ARG A 347 33.50 -24.58 -20.06
C ARG A 347 32.02 -24.62 -19.64
N LEU A 348 31.73 -24.17 -18.43
CA LEU A 348 30.36 -23.90 -18.00
C LEU A 348 29.82 -22.73 -18.84
N VAL A 349 28.77 -23.00 -19.63
CA VAL A 349 28.08 -21.97 -20.40
C VAL A 349 27.27 -21.12 -19.43
N ALA A 350 27.48 -19.81 -19.46
CA ALA A 350 26.72 -18.88 -18.64
C ALA A 350 25.21 -19.06 -18.86
N PRO A 351 24.40 -19.14 -17.79
CA PRO A 351 22.96 -19.30 -17.94
C PRO A 351 22.38 -18.14 -18.75
N ARG A 352 21.57 -18.49 -19.76
CA ARG A 352 20.68 -17.49 -20.37
C ARG A 352 19.51 -17.25 -19.43
N ILE A 353 19.47 -16.07 -18.83
CA ILE A 353 18.42 -15.68 -17.88
C ILE A 353 17.26 -15.07 -18.66
N LEU A 354 16.08 -15.68 -18.55
CA LEU A 354 14.82 -15.12 -19.01
C LEU A 354 13.98 -14.75 -17.79
N GLN A 355 13.38 -13.56 -17.82
CA GLN A 355 12.56 -13.07 -16.71
C GLN A 355 11.19 -12.67 -17.23
N GLY A 356 10.16 -13.13 -16.53
CA GLY A 356 8.77 -12.73 -16.74
C GLY A 356 8.19 -12.13 -15.45
N ARG A 357 7.10 -11.40 -15.57
CA ARG A 357 6.35 -10.85 -14.44
C ARG A 357 4.88 -11.25 -14.58
N CYS A 358 4.30 -11.77 -13.51
CA CYS A 358 2.85 -11.95 -13.36
C CYS A 358 2.36 -10.92 -12.34
N PRO A 359 2.01 -9.69 -12.76
CA PRO A 359 1.48 -8.69 -11.83
C PRO A 359 0.12 -9.18 -11.26
N PRO A 360 -0.19 -8.89 -9.99
CA PRO A 360 -1.48 -9.26 -9.39
C PRO A 360 -2.64 -8.36 -9.86
N TYR A 361 -2.41 -7.53 -10.88
CA TYR A 361 -3.31 -6.52 -11.40
C TYR A 361 -3.26 -6.50 -12.93
N GLY A 362 -4.36 -6.07 -13.54
CA GLY A 362 -4.53 -5.95 -15.00
C GLY A 362 -5.40 -7.03 -15.61
N GLU A 363 -6.39 -6.61 -16.38
CA GLU A 363 -7.16 -7.50 -17.26
C GLU A 363 -6.29 -7.85 -18.47
N GLY A 364 -6.16 -9.15 -18.76
CA GLY A 364 -5.46 -9.66 -19.95
C GLY A 364 -3.95 -9.88 -19.80
N VAL A 365 -3.36 -9.71 -18.61
CA VAL A 365 -1.96 -10.11 -18.33
C VAL A 365 -1.94 -11.57 -17.86
N THR A 366 -2.37 -12.49 -18.72
CA THR A 366 -2.42 -13.92 -18.40
C THR A 366 -1.43 -14.68 -19.29
N TYR A 367 -0.40 -15.23 -18.64
CA TYR A 367 0.62 -16.20 -19.10
C TYR A 367 1.57 -15.79 -20.23
#